data_AF-A0A8F1MCC1-F1
#
_entry.id   AF-A0A8F1MCC1-F1
#
_cell.length_a   1.000
_cell.length_b   1.000
_cell.length_c   1.000
_cell.angle_alpha   90.00
_cell.angle_beta   90.00
_cell.angle_gamma   90.00
#
_symmetry.space_group_name_H-M   'P 1'
#
loop_
_entity.id
_entity.type
_entity.pdbx_description
1 polymer ?
#
loop_
_entity_poly.entity_id
_entity_poly.type
_entity_poly.pdbx_seq_one_letter_code
_entity_poly.pdbx_strand_id
1 'polypeptide(L)'
;MRYLILVLLNVPIILAALINIITQYKLRKVSVTRFRHQLIIWMVIMIVLIGSFPLYNISIGHPPLDSSELSLFDILQTTAIILLFYIANNQRQRIDQNERRLRDLHQELSIRLSDEK
;
A
#
# COMPACT_ATOMS: atom_id res chain seq x y z
N MET A 1 4.02 20.47 -15.89
CA MET A 1 2.76 20.36 -15.11
C MET A 1 2.27 18.92 -14.90
N ARG A 2 2.48 18.00 -15.85
CA ARG A 2 1.97 16.61 -15.76
C ARG A 2 2.58 15.80 -14.61
N TYR A 3 3.86 16.02 -14.33
CA TYR A 3 4.55 15.41 -13.19
C TYR A 3 3.92 15.79 -11.84
N LEU A 4 3.51 17.06 -11.67
CA LEU A 4 2.81 17.49 -10.46
C LEU A 4 1.47 16.76 -10.28
N ILE A 5 0.75 16.50 -11.38
CA ILE A 5 -0.51 15.74 -11.34
C ILE A 5 -0.25 14.30 -10.90
N LEU A 6 0.80 13.65 -11.44
CA LEU A 6 1.19 12.30 -11.03
C LEU A 6 1.48 12.23 -9.53
N VAL A 7 2.29 13.15 -9.01
CA VAL A 7 2.65 13.19 -7.59
C VAL A 7 1.41 13.49 -6.73
N LEU A 8 0.64 14.52 -7.08
CA LEU A 8 -0.53 14.94 -6.31
C LEU A 8 -1.60 13.85 -6.23
N LEU A 9 -1.73 13.03 -7.28
CA LEU A 9 -2.72 11.96 -7.33
C LEU A 9 -2.27 10.70 -6.57
N ASN A 10 -0.97 10.39 -6.57
CA ASN A 10 -0.43 9.16 -5.97
C ASN A 10 -0.01 9.32 -4.51
N VAL A 11 0.48 10.48 -4.10
CA VAL A 11 0.84 10.79 -2.71
C VAL A 11 -0.31 10.51 -1.72
N PRO A 12 -1.56 10.96 -1.93
CA PRO A 12 -2.64 10.68 -0.97
C PRO A 12 -2.96 9.20 -0.84
N ILE A 13 -2.82 8.41 -1.92
CA ILE A 13 -3.03 6.95 -1.88
C ILE A 13 -1.93 6.29 -1.03
N ILE A 14 -0.66 6.67 -1.24
CA ILE A 14 0.47 6.17 -0.47
C ILE A 14 0.34 6.57 1.00
N LEU A 15 -0.05 7.81 1.30
CA LEU A 15 -0.29 8.27 2.67
C LEU A 15 -1.42 7.49 3.35
N ALA A 16 -2.54 7.26 2.65
CA ALA A 16 -3.64 6.45 3.17
C ALA A 16 -3.17 5.02 3.50
N ALA A 17 -2.32 4.43 2.65
CA ALA A 17 -1.70 3.13 2.90
C ALA A 17 -0.84 3.13 4.16
N LEU A 18 0.05 4.13 4.31
CA LEU A 18 0.91 4.28 5.48
C LEU A 18 0.09 4.46 6.77
N ILE A 19 -0.93 5.33 6.75
CA ILE A 19 -1.84 5.54 7.88
C ILE A 19 -2.55 4.24 8.26
N ASN A 20 -3.04 3.48 7.28
CA ASN A 20 -3.70 2.20 7.52
C ASN A 20 -2.73 1.20 8.20
N ILE A 21 -1.50 1.10 7.72
CA ILE A 21 -0.47 0.22 8.29
C ILE A 21 -0.14 0.61 9.74
N ILE A 22 0.06 1.90 10.01
CA ILE A 22 0.33 2.43 11.36
C ILE A 22 -0.87 2.14 12.29
N THR A 23 -2.09 2.38 11.80
CA THR A 23 -3.32 2.15 12.58
C THR A 23 -3.49 0.68 12.92
N GLN A 24 -3.24 -0.22 11.96
CA GLN A 24 -3.33 -1.66 12.20
C GLN A 24 -2.25 -2.19 13.14
N TYR A 25 -1.03 -1.65 13.08
CA TYR A 25 0.02 -1.94 14.05
C TYR A 25 -0.38 -1.48 15.46
N LYS A 26 -0.91 -0.25 15.57
CA LYS A 26 -1.40 0.30 16.85
C LYS A 26 -2.53 -0.55 17.44
N LEU A 27 -3.42 -1.08 16.60
CA LEU A 27 -4.49 -2.00 16.99
C LEU A 27 -4.01 -3.44 17.28
N ARG A 28 -2.68 -3.70 17.28
CA ARG A 28 -2.06 -5.02 17.47
C ARG A 28 -2.59 -6.11 16.53
N LYS A 29 -3.18 -5.73 15.40
CA LYS A 29 -3.72 -6.67 14.40
C LYS A 29 -2.62 -7.28 13.53
N VAL A 30 -1.45 -6.64 13.49
CA VAL A 30 -0.33 -6.98 12.60
C VAL A 30 0.95 -7.15 13.43
N SER A 31 1.77 -8.15 13.09
CA SER A 31 3.07 -8.38 13.74
C SER A 31 4.11 -7.32 13.36
N VAL A 32 5.07 -7.07 14.25
CA VAL A 32 6.18 -6.11 14.04
C VAL A 32 6.93 -6.40 12.74
N THR A 33 7.16 -7.67 12.43
CA THR A 33 7.86 -8.10 11.21
C THR A 33 7.10 -7.69 9.95
N ARG A 34 5.78 -7.94 9.89
CA ARG A 34 4.97 -7.57 8.73
C ARG A 34 4.81 -6.07 8.59
N PHE A 35 4.63 -5.36 9.71
CA PHE A 35 4.60 -3.90 9.75
C PHE A 35 5.87 -3.31 9.12
N ARG A 36 7.06 -3.79 9.53
CA ARG A 36 8.33 -3.33 8.97
C ARG A 36 8.44 -3.58 7.46
N HIS A 37 8.07 -4.76 6.99
CA HIS A 37 8.10 -5.07 5.55
C HIS A 37 7.16 -4.17 4.75
N GLN A 38 5.91 -4.00 5.21
CA GLN A 38 4.96 -3.13 4.51
C GLN A 38 5.43 -1.67 4.52
N LEU A 39 5.97 -1.19 5.63
CA LEU A 39 6.50 0.16 5.72
C LEU A 39 7.68 0.38 4.77
N ILE A 40 8.62 -0.57 4.68
CA ILE A 40 9.75 -0.50 3.74
C ILE A 40 9.24 -0.48 2.30
N ILE A 41 8.31 -1.36 1.94
CA ILE A 41 7.76 -1.43 0.57
C ILE A 41 7.10 -0.11 0.19
N TRP A 42 6.24 0.46 1.04
CA TRP A 42 5.57 1.73 0.75
C TRP A 42 6.54 2.91 0.69
N MET A 43 7.59 2.90 1.52
CA MET A 43 8.65 3.91 1.45
C MET A 43 9.42 3.83 0.12
N VAL A 44 9.76 2.62 -0.33
CA VAL A 44 10.43 2.40 -1.63
C VAL A 44 9.56 2.88 -2.78
N ILE A 45 8.25 2.54 -2.78
CA ILE A 45 7.31 3.01 -3.80
C ILE A 45 7.27 4.55 -3.84
N MET A 46 7.26 5.21 -2.68
CA MET A 46 7.26 6.67 -2.61
C MET A 46 8.55 7.28 -3.16
N ILE A 47 9.71 6.73 -2.81
CA ILE A 47 11.01 7.18 -3.33
C ILE A 47 11.08 7.00 -4.84
N VAL A 48 10.64 5.86 -5.36
CA VAL A 48 10.62 5.59 -6.80
C VAL A 48 9.68 6.55 -7.52
N LEU A 49 8.51 6.84 -6.96
CA LEU A 49 7.54 7.75 -7.57
C LEU A 49 8.07 9.19 -7.66
N ILE A 50 8.73 9.68 -6.62
CA ILE A 50 9.28 11.05 -6.56
C ILE A 50 10.62 11.14 -7.31
N GLY A 51 11.41 10.06 -7.30
CA GLY A 51 12.76 10.03 -7.82
C GLY A 51 12.86 9.67 -9.31
N SER A 52 11.95 8.85 -9.86
CA SER A 52 12.12 8.33 -11.22
C SER A 52 12.16 9.43 -12.28
N PHE A 53 11.26 10.41 -12.17
CA PHE A 53 11.13 11.46 -13.18
C PHE A 53 12.28 12.50 -13.13
N PRO A 54 12.66 13.06 -11.96
CA PRO A 54 13.79 13.97 -11.89
C PRO A 54 15.12 13.29 -12.25
N LEU A 55 15.32 12.03 -11.82
CA LEU A 55 16.55 11.29 -12.14
C LEU A 55 16.68 11.02 -13.64
N TYR A 56 15.57 10.66 -14.30
CA TYR A 56 15.55 10.47 -15.75
C TYR A 56 15.88 11.77 -16.49
N ASN A 57 15.22 12.88 -16.15
CA ASN A 57 15.48 14.16 -16.80
C ASN A 57 16.92 14.68 -16.58
N ILE A 58 17.46 14.53 -15.37
CA ILE A 58 18.87 14.89 -15.07
C ILE A 58 19.82 14.04 -15.93
N SER A 59 19.53 12.75 -16.11
CA SER A 59 20.36 11.84 -16.91
C SER A 59 20.41 12.22 -18.39
N ILE A 60 19.40 12.92 -18.91
CA ILE A 60 19.31 13.34 -20.33
C ILE A 60 19.68 14.83 -20.47
N GLY A 61 20.03 15.51 -19.38
CA GLY A 61 20.40 16.94 -19.38
C GLY A 61 19.21 17.88 -19.57
N HIS A 62 17.98 17.39 -19.41
CA HIS A 62 16.77 18.20 -19.41
C HIS A 62 16.50 18.81 -18.02
N PRO A 63 15.73 19.92 -17.94
CA PRO A 63 15.32 20.45 -16.65
C PRO A 63 14.55 19.38 -15.84
N PRO A 64 14.83 19.23 -14.53
CA PRO A 64 14.30 18.12 -13.72
C PRO A 64 12.76 18.10 -13.57
N LEU A 65 12.10 19.21 -13.93
CA LEU A 65 10.64 19.38 -13.85
C LEU A 65 9.98 19.49 -15.23
N ASP A 66 10.75 19.35 -16.31
CA ASP A 66 10.20 19.39 -17.66
C ASP A 66 9.39 18.11 -17.94
N SER A 67 8.07 18.24 -17.88
CA SER A 67 7.14 17.13 -17.99
C SER A 67 6.63 16.90 -19.40
N SER A 68 7.36 17.35 -20.42
CA SER A 68 6.93 17.35 -21.82
C SER A 68 6.84 15.93 -22.41
N GLU A 69 7.72 15.03 -21.99
CA GLU A 69 7.72 13.62 -22.43
C GLU A 69 6.74 12.72 -21.66
N LEU A 70 6.21 13.19 -20.52
CA LEU A 70 5.34 12.36 -19.68
C LEU A 70 3.95 12.22 -20.34
N SER A 71 3.60 10.99 -20.72
CA SER A 71 2.28 10.66 -21.26
C SER A 71 1.22 10.63 -20.16
N LEU A 72 -0.01 11.04 -20.49
CA LEU A 72 -1.15 10.86 -19.59
C LEU A 72 -1.44 9.39 -19.32
N PHE A 73 -1.11 8.51 -20.28
CA PHE A 73 -1.25 7.08 -20.13
C PHE A 73 -0.35 6.52 -19.01
N ASP A 74 0.91 6.96 -18.96
CA ASP A 74 1.86 6.51 -17.93
C ASP A 74 1.42 6.94 -16.52
N ILE A 75 0.84 8.14 -16.41
CA ILE A 75 0.27 8.65 -15.17
C ILE A 75 -0.89 7.76 -14.71
N LEU A 76 -1.81 7.44 -15.61
CA LEU A 76 -2.97 6.61 -15.31
C LEU A 76 -2.54 5.18 -14.95
N GLN A 77 -1.61 4.59 -15.70
CA GLN A 77 -1.08 3.26 -15.46
C GLN A 77 -0.37 3.16 -14.11
N THR A 78 0.52 4.11 -13.79
CA THR A 78 1.24 4.15 -12.50
C THR A 78 0.26 4.25 -11.34
N THR A 79 -0.76 5.10 -11.49
CA THR A 79 -1.83 5.24 -10.50
C THR A 79 -2.61 3.94 -10.32
N ALA A 80 -3.00 3.30 -11.41
CA ALA A 80 -3.75 2.05 -11.36
C ALA A 80 -2.95 0.95 -10.66
N ILE A 81 -1.65 0.84 -10.93
CA ILE A 81 -0.75 -0.11 -10.28
C ILE A 81 -0.69 0.16 -8.76
N ILE A 82 -0.48 1.41 -8.35
CA ILE A 82 -0.41 1.78 -6.92
C ILE A 82 -1.75 1.50 -6.22
N LEU A 83 -2.86 1.82 -6.87
CA LEU A 83 -4.21 1.58 -6.35
C LEU A 83 -4.48 0.08 -6.18
N LEU A 84 -4.15 -0.75 -7.19
CA LEU A 84 -4.30 -2.20 -7.11
C LEU A 84 -3.43 -2.78 -5.99
N PHE A 85 -2.19 -2.29 -5.85
CA PHE A 85 -1.30 -2.72 -4.79
C PHE A 85 -1.85 -2.37 -3.39
N TYR A 86 -2.44 -1.18 -3.24
CA TYR A 86 -3.13 -0.77 -2.02
C TYR A 86 -4.32 -1.69 -1.71
N ILE A 87 -5.19 -1.94 -2.68
CA ILE A 87 -6.37 -2.79 -2.52
C ILE A 87 -5.96 -4.22 -2.15
N ALA A 88 -5.00 -4.81 -2.87
CA ALA A 88 -4.52 -6.16 -2.62
C ALA A 88 -3.94 -6.31 -1.21
N ASN A 89 -3.15 -5.35 -0.74
CA ASN A 89 -2.61 -5.36 0.63
C ASN A 89 -3.73 -5.32 1.68
N ASN A 90 -4.72 -4.44 1.48
CA ASN A 90 -5.84 -4.29 2.41
C ASN A 90 -6.73 -5.53 2.42
N GLN A 91 -6.98 -6.15 1.26
CA GLN A 91 -7.71 -7.41 1.15
C GLN A 91 -6.98 -8.55 1.86
N ARG A 92 -5.68 -8.70 1.62
CA ARG A 92 -4.86 -9.73 2.28
C ARG A 92 -4.90 -9.59 3.81
N GLN A 93 -4.81 -8.37 4.33
CA GLN A 93 -4.94 -8.11 5.76
C GLN A 93 -6.32 -8.46 6.32
N ARG A 94 -7.40 -8.20 5.57
CA ARG A 94 -8.77 -8.56 5.96
C ARG A 94 -8.98 -10.08 5.98
N ILE A 95 -8.42 -10.80 5.01
CA ILE A 95 -8.49 -12.26 4.94
C ILE A 95 -7.83 -12.87 6.18
N ASP A 96 -6.60 -12.47 6.51
CA ASP A 96 -5.89 -12.97 7.69
C ASP A 96 -6.65 -12.72 9.01
N GLN A 97 -7.34 -11.57 9.11
CA GLN A 97 -8.17 -11.26 10.28
C GLN A 97 -9.43 -12.13 10.34
N ASN A 98 -10.06 -12.37 9.19
CA ASN A 98 -11.24 -13.22 9.10
C ASN A 98 -10.91 -14.68 9.41
N GLU A 99 -9.78 -15.20 8.93
CA GLU A 99 -9.33 -16.56 9.25
C GLU A 99 -9.11 -16.76 10.76
N ARG A 100 -8.49 -15.77 11.43
CA ARG A 100 -8.31 -15.80 12.89
C ARG A 100 -9.65 -15.85 13.62
N ARG A 101 -10.58 -14.95 13.24
CA ARG A 101 -11.93 -14.92 13.84
C ARG A 101 -12.70 -16.21 13.60
N LEU A 102 -12.59 -16.78 12.40
CA LEU A 102 -13.25 -18.03 12.06
C LEU A 102 -12.70 -19.19 12.90
N ARG A 103 -11.38 -19.23 13.11
CA ARG A 103 -10.74 -20.24 13.97
C ARG A 103 -11.18 -20.11 15.43
N ASP A 104 -11.22 -18.89 15.95
CA ASP A 104 -11.64 -18.63 17.33
C ASP A 104 -13.13 -19.04 17.53
N LEU A 105 -14.00 -18.73 16.56
CA LEU A 105 -15.40 -19.19 16.56
C LEU A 105 -15.52 -20.71 16.50
N HIS A 106 -14.73 -21.38 15.64
CA HIS A 106 -14.75 -22.83 15.55
C HIS A 106 -14.32 -23.49 16.87
N GLN A 107 -13.33 -22.92 17.54
CA GLN A 107 -12.86 -23.40 18.82
C GLN A 107 -13.91 -23.20 19.91
N GLU A 108 -14.56 -22.04 19.96
CA GLU A 108 -15.64 -21.80 20.92
C GLU A 108 -16.83 -22.75 20.70
N LEU A 109 -17.21 -22.97 19.44
CA LEU A 109 -18.31 -23.88 19.10
C LEU A 109 -17.99 -25.33 19.51
N SER A 110 -16.76 -25.77 19.27
CA SER A 110 -16.25 -27.08 19.69
C SER A 110 -16.32 -27.28 21.20
N ILE A 111 -15.99 -26.26 21.99
CA ILE A 111 -16.03 -26.33 23.45
C ILE A 111 -17.48 -26.45 23.92
N ARG A 112 -18.37 -25.60 23.40
CA ARG A 112 -19.80 -25.63 23.78
C ARG A 112 -20.46 -26.97 23.45
N LEU A 113 -20.19 -27.52 22.26
CA LEU A 113 -20.68 -28.85 21.85
C LEU A 113 -20.11 -29.99 22.69
N SER A 114 -18.90 -29.81 23.26
CA SER A 114 -18.30 -30.79 24.15
C SER A 114 -18.85 -30.72 25.57
N ASP A 115 -19.30 -29.54 26.01
CA ASP A 115 -19.91 -29.30 27.33
C ASP A 115 -21.39 -29.75 27.37
N GLU A 116 -22.03 -29.83 26.20
CA GLU A 116 -23.42 -30.29 26.02
C GLU A 116 -23.56 -31.83 25.95
N LYS A 117 -22.43 -32.56 26.00
CA LYS A 117 -22.36 -34.04 26.02
C LYS A 117 -22.04 -34.57 27.40
#